data_AF-A0A7V4YPL4-F1
#
_entry.id   AF-A0A7V4YPL4-F1
#
_cell.length_a   1.000
_cell.length_b   1.000
_cell.length_c   1.000
_cell.angle_alpha   90.00
_cell.angle_beta   90.00
_cell.angle_gamma   90.00
#
_symmetry.space_group_name_H-M   'P 1'
#
loop_
_entity.id
_entity.type
_entity.pdbx_description
1 polymer ?
#
loop_
_entity_poly.entity_id
_entity_poly.type
_entity_poly.pdbx_seq_one_letter_code
_entity_poly.pdbx_strand_id
1 'polypeptide(L)'
;MKKVLAVVTGVVFGVCFYLYAQQQPPAEVVIKEVQKTQPPVTFPHQKHLKDLSIKCVECHHTYKEGQPAEKCSSCHKAEAEGKKVGLKDAYHTKCTGCHKKEKAAGKNAPTLCKDCHKK
;
A
#
# COMPACT_ATOMS: atom_id res chain seq x y z
N MET A 1 -40.83 6.99 20.98
CA MET A 1 -40.01 5.78 21.22
C MET A 1 -39.61 5.06 19.93
N LYS A 2 -40.54 4.60 19.07
CA LYS A 2 -40.20 3.87 17.82
C LYS A 2 -39.29 4.64 16.84
N LYS A 3 -39.51 5.95 16.66
CA LYS A 3 -38.67 6.82 15.81
C LYS A 3 -37.26 7.03 16.37
N VAL A 4 -37.13 7.16 17.70
CA VAL A 4 -35.83 7.30 18.38
C VAL A 4 -35.04 6.00 18.28
N LEU A 5 -35.71 4.85 18.47
CA LEU A 5 -35.10 3.53 18.31
C LEU A 5 -34.57 3.32 16.88
N ALA A 6 -35.35 3.64 15.86
CA ALA A 6 -34.93 3.50 14.46
C ALA A 6 -33.71 4.38 14.10
N VAL A 7 -33.66 5.62 14.62
CA VAL A 7 -32.52 6.52 14.41
C VAL A 7 -31.26 5.97 15.10
N VAL A 8 -31.38 5.47 16.34
CA VAL A 8 -30.26 4.89 17.08
C VAL A 8 -29.72 3.64 16.37
N THR A 9 -30.58 2.75 15.89
CA THR A 9 -30.14 1.55 15.15
C THR A 9 -29.44 1.91 13.83
N GLY A 10 -29.98 2.88 13.08
CA GLY A 10 -29.34 3.35 11.84
C GLY A 10 -27.96 3.97 12.07
N VAL A 11 -27.80 4.75 13.14
CA VAL A 11 -26.49 5.35 13.51
C VAL A 11 -25.48 4.26 13.90
N VAL A 12 -25.88 3.27 14.71
CA VAL A 12 -24.99 2.17 15.12
C VAL A 12 -24.52 1.36 13.90
N PHE A 13 -25.43 0.99 13.00
CA PHE A 13 -25.06 0.28 11.77
C PHE A 13 -24.14 1.12 10.87
N GLY A 14 -24.40 2.42 10.73
CA GLY A 14 -23.54 3.32 9.97
C GLY A 14 -22.12 3.42 10.54
N VAL A 15 -21.98 3.52 11.86
CA VAL A 15 -20.68 3.56 12.55
C VAL A 15 -19.94 2.24 12.40
N CYS A 16 -20.60 1.10 12.61
CA CYS A 16 -19.98 -0.21 12.44
C CYS A 16 -19.48 -0.45 11.00
N PHE A 17 -20.27 -0.07 10.00
CA PHE A 17 -19.88 -0.17 8.60
C PHE A 17 -18.68 0.74 8.28
N TYR A 18 -18.68 1.97 8.78
CA TYR A 18 -17.56 2.91 8.61
C TYR A 18 -16.26 2.37 9.22
N LEU A 19 -16.31 1.83 10.43
CA LEU A 19 -15.15 1.22 11.09
C LEU A 19 -14.64 -0.03 10.34
N TYR A 20 -15.54 -0.86 9.82
CA TYR A 20 -15.16 -2.02 9.01
C TYR A 20 -14.46 -1.61 7.70
N ALA A 21 -14.97 -0.57 7.04
CA ALA A 21 -14.36 -0.03 5.82
C ALA A 21 -12.94 0.50 6.09
N GLN A 22 -12.67 1.08 7.26
CA GLN A 22 -11.34 1.56 7.66
C GLN A 22 -10.31 0.42 7.87
N GLN A 23 -10.76 -0.83 8.02
CA GLN A 23 -9.87 -1.99 8.19
C GLN A 23 -9.47 -2.65 6.87
N GLN A 24 -10.09 -2.28 5.75
CA GLN A 24 -9.79 -2.88 4.46
C GLN A 24 -8.52 -2.27 3.83
N PRO A 25 -7.67 -3.07 3.17
CA PRO A 25 -6.56 -2.53 2.42
C PRO A 25 -7.05 -1.57 1.33
N PRO A 26 -6.33 -0.46 1.07
CA PRO A 26 -6.72 0.48 0.04
C PRO A 26 -6.70 -0.21 -1.34
N ALA A 27 -7.63 0.19 -2.20
CA ALA A 27 -7.68 -0.30 -3.58
C ALA A 27 -6.45 0.17 -4.37
N GLU A 28 -6.12 1.45 -4.21
CA GLU A 28 -5.04 2.15 -4.89
C GLU A 28 -4.33 3.09 -3.92
N VAL A 29 -3.03 3.31 -4.13
CA VAL A 29 -2.20 4.21 -3.33
C VAL A 29 -1.39 5.10 -4.25
N VAL A 30 -1.43 6.42 -4.05
CA VAL A 30 -0.57 7.36 -4.77
C VAL A 30 0.66 7.65 -3.93
N ILE A 31 1.81 7.18 -4.38
CA ILE A 31 3.11 7.37 -3.72
C ILE A 31 3.73 8.68 -4.22
N LYS A 32 3.81 9.67 -3.34
CA LYS A 32 4.32 11.03 -3.63
C LYS A 32 5.25 11.57 -2.56
N GLU A 33 5.48 10.83 -1.48
CA GLU A 33 6.18 11.25 -0.27
C GLU A 33 7.68 11.50 -0.48
N VAL A 34 8.27 10.94 -1.55
CA VAL A 34 9.69 11.12 -1.90
C VAL A 34 9.85 11.67 -3.33
N GLN A 35 8.84 12.36 -3.84
CA GLN A 35 8.86 12.91 -5.18
C GLN A 35 9.92 14.02 -5.29
N LYS A 36 10.87 13.85 -6.22
CA LYS A 36 11.86 14.88 -6.60
C LYS A 36 11.80 15.16 -8.09
N THR A 37 12.27 14.21 -8.92
CA THR A 37 12.43 14.39 -10.37
C THR A 37 11.48 13.55 -11.23
N GLN A 38 10.87 12.52 -10.63
CA GLN A 38 9.92 11.63 -11.31
C GLN A 38 8.48 11.94 -10.88
N PRO A 39 7.48 11.72 -11.75
CA PRO A 39 6.07 11.77 -11.36
C PRO A 39 5.73 10.82 -10.19
N PRO A 40 4.66 11.09 -9.43
CA PRO A 40 4.10 10.15 -8.46
C PRO A 40 3.81 8.79 -9.08
N VAL A 41 3.89 7.74 -8.27
CA VAL A 41 3.49 6.39 -8.70
C VAL A 41 2.11 6.10 -8.18
N THR A 42 1.16 5.91 -9.09
CA THR A 42 -0.13 5.31 -8.78
C THR A 42 0.03 3.80 -8.69
N PHE A 43 -0.09 3.26 -7.47
CA PHE A 43 0.10 1.86 -7.16
C PHE A 43 -1.23 1.13 -7.00
N PRO A 44 -1.58 0.17 -7.87
CA PRO A 44 -2.80 -0.62 -7.76
C PRO A 44 -2.62 -1.70 -6.68
N HIS A 45 -2.78 -1.30 -5.41
CA HIS A 45 -2.53 -2.12 -4.23
C HIS A 45 -3.40 -3.39 -4.20
N GLN A 46 -4.69 -3.27 -4.51
CA GLN A 46 -5.60 -4.41 -4.51
C GLN A 46 -5.32 -5.41 -5.64
N LYS A 47 -4.78 -4.98 -6.78
CA LYS A 47 -4.32 -5.90 -7.83
C LYS A 47 -3.18 -6.80 -7.33
N HIS A 48 -2.23 -6.22 -6.61
CA HIS A 48 -1.11 -6.98 -6.04
C HIS A 48 -1.60 -7.98 -4.97
N LEU A 49 -2.57 -7.56 -4.15
CA LEU A 49 -3.12 -8.44 -3.11
C LEU A 49 -4.03 -9.56 -3.66
N LYS A 50 -5.01 -9.21 -4.51
CA LYS A 50 -6.08 -10.13 -4.93
C LYS A 50 -5.72 -10.90 -6.19
N ASP A 51 -5.26 -10.20 -7.22
CA ASP A 51 -5.04 -10.82 -8.53
C ASP A 51 -3.71 -11.57 -8.57
N LEU A 52 -2.70 -11.05 -7.85
CA LEU A 52 -1.37 -11.65 -7.77
C LEU A 52 -1.12 -12.44 -6.48
N SER A 53 -2.10 -12.47 -5.56
CA SER A 53 -2.03 -13.20 -4.29
C SER A 53 -0.79 -12.89 -3.43
N ILE A 54 -0.30 -11.63 -3.49
CA ILE A 54 0.86 -11.20 -2.71
C ILE A 54 0.44 -10.98 -1.25
N LYS A 55 1.17 -11.56 -0.31
CA LYS A 55 0.89 -11.44 1.13
C LYS A 55 1.32 -10.07 1.67
N CYS A 56 0.65 -9.59 2.70
CA CYS A 56 0.94 -8.30 3.34
C CYS A 56 2.43 -8.16 3.73
N VAL A 57 3.01 -9.24 4.28
CA VAL A 57 4.40 -9.30 4.76
C VAL A 57 5.46 -9.18 3.67
N GLU A 58 5.12 -9.44 2.40
CA GLU A 58 6.07 -9.35 1.28
C GLU A 58 6.52 -7.88 1.07
N CYS A 59 5.59 -6.94 1.26
CA CYS A 59 5.84 -5.50 1.18
C CYS A 59 6.01 -4.88 2.57
N HIS A 60 5.00 -5.05 3.44
CA HIS A 60 5.04 -4.60 4.82
C HIS A 60 5.84 -5.60 5.67
N HIS A 61 7.15 -5.58 5.53
CA HIS A 61 8.06 -6.57 6.10
C HIS A 61 8.12 -6.60 7.64
N THR A 62 7.43 -5.68 8.32
CA THR A 62 7.23 -5.66 9.77
C THR A 62 5.79 -5.99 10.19
N TYR A 63 4.92 -6.28 9.22
CA TYR A 63 3.51 -6.55 9.45
C TYR A 63 3.29 -7.78 10.32
N LYS A 64 2.35 -7.65 11.24
CA LYS A 64 1.84 -8.73 12.07
C LYS A 64 0.34 -8.86 11.82
N GLU A 65 -0.14 -10.09 11.75
CA GLU A 65 -1.55 -10.35 11.56
C GLU A 65 -2.38 -9.71 12.68
N GLY A 66 -3.51 -9.09 12.30
CA GLY A 66 -4.37 -8.35 13.22
C GLY A 66 -3.88 -6.93 13.57
N GLN A 67 -2.74 -6.48 13.04
CA GLN A 67 -2.25 -5.10 13.22
C GLN A 67 -2.41 -4.29 11.92
N PRO A 68 -2.65 -2.97 12.02
CA PRO A 68 -2.67 -2.12 10.84
C PRO A 68 -1.28 -2.08 10.18
N ALA A 69 -1.27 -2.12 8.85
CA ALA A 69 -0.03 -1.98 8.09
C ALA A 69 0.47 -0.52 8.14
N GLU A 70 1.75 -0.35 8.45
CA GLU A 70 2.36 0.98 8.50
C GLU A 70 2.85 1.44 7.11
N LYS A 71 2.83 2.76 6.89
CA LYS A 71 3.44 3.36 5.71
C LYS A 71 4.95 3.21 5.76
N CYS A 72 5.56 3.03 4.59
CA CYS A 72 7.02 2.98 4.46
C CYS A 72 7.69 4.22 5.07
N SER A 73 7.10 5.41 4.86
CA SER A 73 7.58 6.70 5.34
C SER A 73 7.55 6.88 6.86
N SER A 74 6.81 6.03 7.59
CA SER A 74 6.83 6.04 9.06
C SER A 74 8.23 5.68 9.57
N CYS A 75 8.89 4.72 8.93
CA CYS A 75 10.19 4.18 9.33
C CYS A 75 11.35 4.56 8.40
N HIS A 76 11.12 4.60 7.08
CA HIS A 76 12.11 4.96 6.08
C HIS A 76 11.98 6.45 5.73
N LYS A 77 12.96 7.26 6.12
CA LYS A 77 13.00 8.70 5.84
C LYS A 77 13.51 8.96 4.42
N ALA A 78 13.48 10.21 3.97
CA ALA A 78 13.91 10.58 2.63
C ALA A 78 15.32 10.05 2.31
N GLU A 79 16.23 10.21 3.27
CA GLU A 79 17.60 9.70 3.24
C GLU A 79 17.76 8.54 4.23
N ALA A 80 18.84 7.76 4.09
CA ALA A 80 19.11 6.62 4.97
C ALA A 80 19.39 7.07 6.42
N GLU A 81 18.94 6.26 7.38
CA GLU A 81 19.12 6.53 8.80
C GLU A 81 19.50 5.24 9.55
N GLY A 82 20.73 5.20 10.05
CA GLY A 82 21.30 4.02 10.69
C GLY A 82 21.27 2.81 9.75
N LYS A 83 20.54 1.75 10.14
CA LYS A 83 20.37 0.53 9.34
C LYS A 83 19.22 0.59 8.34
N LYS A 84 18.42 1.66 8.34
CA LYS A 84 17.25 1.81 7.46
C LYS A 84 17.68 2.55 6.19
N VAL A 85 17.40 1.95 5.04
CA VAL A 85 17.61 2.60 3.75
C VAL A 85 16.67 3.80 3.57
N GLY A 86 17.04 4.73 2.69
CA GLY A 86 16.16 5.85 2.33
C GLY A 86 14.86 5.36 1.66
N LEU A 87 13.81 6.17 1.73
CA LEU A 87 12.46 5.84 1.29
C LEU A 87 12.41 5.50 -0.21
N LYS A 88 13.19 6.24 -1.02
CA LYS A 88 13.36 5.94 -2.44
C LYS A 88 13.90 4.52 -2.64
N ASP A 89 14.92 4.14 -1.89
CA ASP A 89 15.57 2.84 -2.06
C ASP A 89 14.72 1.71 -1.49
N ALA A 90 13.95 1.97 -0.44
CA ALA A 90 12.96 1.03 0.09
C ALA A 90 11.94 0.64 -0.99
N TYR A 91 11.37 1.62 -1.68
CA TYR A 91 10.44 1.37 -2.80
C TYR A 91 11.13 0.63 -3.94
N HIS A 92 12.28 1.11 -4.43
CA HIS A 92 12.94 0.46 -5.56
C HIS A 92 13.39 -0.97 -5.23
N THR A 93 13.84 -1.23 -4.01
CA THR A 93 14.23 -2.58 -3.56
C THR A 93 13.02 -3.52 -3.57
N LYS A 94 11.88 -3.11 -3.01
CA LYS A 94 10.70 -3.97 -2.94
C LYS A 94 10.00 -4.10 -4.29
N CYS A 95 9.68 -2.99 -4.94
CA CYS A 95 8.94 -2.97 -6.19
C CYS A 95 9.76 -3.56 -7.34
N THR A 96 10.92 -2.95 -7.65
CA THR A 96 11.72 -3.39 -8.81
C THR A 96 12.42 -4.72 -8.56
N GLY A 97 12.77 -5.04 -7.30
CA GLY A 97 13.36 -6.32 -6.94
C GLY A 97 12.42 -7.49 -7.23
N CYS A 98 11.14 -7.38 -6.83
CA CYS A 98 10.12 -8.37 -7.16
C CYS A 98 9.87 -8.39 -8.67
N HIS A 99 9.63 -7.24 -9.30
CA HIS A 99 9.32 -7.20 -10.74
C HIS A 99 10.43 -7.77 -11.62
N LYS A 100 11.71 -7.55 -11.28
CA LYS A 100 12.83 -8.16 -12.02
C LYS A 100 12.80 -9.69 -11.94
N LYS A 101 12.49 -10.25 -10.77
CA LYS A 101 12.33 -11.71 -10.59
C LYS A 101 11.15 -12.24 -11.40
N GLU A 102 9.99 -11.59 -11.30
CA GLU A 102 8.79 -12.00 -12.06
C GLU A 102 9.01 -11.89 -13.58
N LYS A 103 9.70 -10.83 -14.03
CA LYS A 103 10.07 -10.65 -15.45
C LYS A 103 11.05 -11.72 -15.91
N ALA A 104 12.04 -12.08 -15.10
CA ALA A 104 12.95 -13.18 -15.40
C ALA A 104 12.21 -14.54 -15.46
N ALA A 105 11.13 -14.69 -14.70
CA ALA A 105 10.21 -15.83 -14.77
C ALA A 105 9.20 -15.74 -15.94
N GLY A 106 9.38 -14.83 -16.88
CA GLY A 106 8.54 -14.69 -18.07
C GLY A 106 7.20 -13.97 -17.84
N LYS A 107 6.97 -13.40 -16.66
CA LYS A 107 5.73 -12.66 -16.37
C LYS A 107 5.82 -11.21 -16.82
N ASN A 108 4.65 -10.62 -17.12
CA ASN A 108 4.57 -9.21 -17.46
C ASN A 108 4.66 -8.33 -16.21
N ALA A 109 5.89 -8.00 -15.80
CA ALA A 109 6.18 -7.12 -14.68
C ALA A 109 6.96 -5.88 -15.15
N PRO A 110 6.53 -4.66 -14.77
CA PRO A 110 7.16 -3.42 -15.23
C PRO A 110 8.52 -3.23 -14.55
N THR A 111 9.54 -2.91 -15.34
CA THR A 111 10.93 -2.77 -14.83
C THR A 111 11.61 -1.49 -15.28
N LEU A 112 11.03 -0.75 -16.23
CA LEU A 112 11.59 0.53 -16.67
C LEU A 112 11.03 1.65 -15.80
N CYS A 113 11.81 2.71 -15.60
CA CYS A 113 11.42 3.84 -14.75
C CYS A 113 10.05 4.41 -15.14
N LYS A 114 9.82 4.58 -16.45
CA LYS A 114 8.58 5.13 -17.03
C LYS A 114 7.36 4.21 -16.91
N ASP A 115 7.56 2.92 -16.65
CA ASP A 115 6.45 1.99 -16.50
C ASP A 115 5.70 2.23 -15.18
N CYS A 116 6.43 2.71 -14.16
CA CYS A 116 5.90 3.07 -12.85
C CYS A 116 5.69 4.59 -12.71
N HIS A 117 6.68 5.39 -13.14
CA HIS A 117 6.64 6.86 -13.10
C HIS A 117 6.04 7.41 -14.40
N LYS A 118 4.75 7.16 -14.59
CA LYS A 118 4.02 7.64 -15.77
C LYS A 118 3.86 9.16 -15.69
N LYS A 119 4.07 9.85 -16.83
CA LYS A 119 3.79 11.28 -16.96
C LYS A 119 2.29 11.54 -17.09
#